data_AF-A0A074VAI5-F1
#
_entry.id   AF-A0A074VAI5-F1
#
_cell.length_a   1.000
_cell.length_b   1.000
_cell.length_c   1.000
_cell.angle_alpha   90.00
_cell.angle_beta   90.00
_cell.angle_gamma   90.00
#
_symmetry.space_group_name_H-M   'P 1'
#
loop_
_entity.id
_entity.type
_entity.pdbx_description
1 polymer ?
#
loop_
_entity_poly.entity_id
_entity_poly.type
_entity_poly.pdbx_seq_one_letter_code
_entity_poly.pdbx_strand_id
1 'polypeptide(L)'
;MPYFGETPLVFFRVQDDGPQAQYCKHTGILSRNQSHASFDPCLPETQQSIQNHLDWASREPSAFISHEDVVIMEIDIREGHEMAQYRNIRRLAHRCGIWAPQRAWNNSKHEWLFLHRVPEYMIVRYCTVI
;
A
#
# COMPACT_ATOMS: atom_id res chain seq x y z
N MET A 1 -23.57 -18.84 -0.27
CA MET A 1 -23.36 -18.52 1.15
C MET A 1 -22.85 -17.09 1.21
N PRO A 2 -23.64 -16.08 1.56
CA PRO A 2 -23.10 -14.73 1.73
C PRO A 2 -22.34 -14.70 3.05
N TYR A 3 -21.05 -14.34 3.00
CA TYR A 3 -20.25 -14.01 4.16
C TYR A 3 -20.82 -12.72 4.77
N PHE A 4 -21.49 -12.83 5.92
CA PHE A 4 -21.70 -11.68 6.80
C PHE A 4 -20.43 -11.52 7.64
N GLY A 5 -19.43 -10.84 7.07
CA GLY A 5 -18.27 -10.40 7.83
C GLY A 5 -18.68 -9.26 8.76
N GLU A 6 -18.24 -9.32 10.02
CA GLU A 6 -18.34 -8.21 10.96
C GLU A 6 -17.79 -6.94 10.30
N THR A 7 -18.52 -5.82 10.38
CA THR A 7 -18.08 -4.56 9.79
C THR A 7 -16.91 -4.00 10.60
N PRO A 8 -15.71 -3.81 10.01
CA PRO A 8 -14.57 -3.25 10.73
C PRO A 8 -14.88 -1.81 11.19
N LEU A 9 -14.43 -1.47 12.40
CA LEU A 9 -14.64 -0.14 13.00
C LEU A 9 -13.49 0.84 12.70
N VAL A 10 -12.33 0.31 12.32
CA VAL A 10 -11.13 1.05 11.92
C VAL A 10 -10.70 0.47 10.58
N PHE A 11 -9.96 1.23 9.79
CA PHE A 11 -9.34 0.79 8.54
C PHE A 11 -8.04 1.59 8.38
N PHE A 12 -7.06 1.04 7.67
CA PHE A 12 -5.84 1.78 7.39
C PHE A 12 -5.48 1.67 5.91
N ARG A 13 -4.83 2.71 5.40
CA ARG A 13 -4.48 2.83 3.98
C ARG A 13 -3.00 3.11 3.85
N VAL A 14 -2.29 2.23 3.14
CA VAL A 14 -0.96 2.54 2.62
C VAL A 14 -1.15 3.38 1.36
N GLN A 15 -0.55 4.57 1.32
CA GLN A 15 -0.67 5.48 0.19
C GLN A 15 0.69 5.61 -0.51
N ASP A 16 0.71 5.41 -1.82
CA ASP A 16 1.86 5.65 -2.67
C ASP A 16 1.91 7.12 -3.16
N ASP A 17 3.04 7.54 -3.74
CA ASP A 17 3.22 8.91 -4.24
C ASP A 17 2.43 9.19 -5.55
N GLY A 18 1.52 8.31 -5.97
CA GLY A 18 0.78 8.40 -7.24
C GLY A 18 -0.73 8.46 -7.07
N PRO A 19 -1.30 9.41 -6.30
CA PRO A 19 -2.58 9.13 -5.69
C PRO A 19 -3.76 9.38 -6.64
N GLN A 20 -4.57 8.35 -6.88
CA GLN A 20 -5.96 8.53 -7.33
C GLN A 20 -6.86 9.16 -6.24
N ALA A 21 -6.41 9.19 -4.98
CA ALA A 21 -7.09 9.85 -3.88
C ALA A 21 -6.14 10.81 -3.14
N GLN A 22 -6.56 12.04 -2.87
CA GLN A 22 -5.73 13.09 -2.28
C GLN A 22 -6.12 13.34 -0.83
N TYR A 23 -5.13 13.45 0.06
CA TYR A 23 -5.37 13.91 1.43
C TYR A 23 -5.42 15.44 1.45
N CYS A 24 -6.53 15.97 1.94
CA CYS A 24 -6.75 17.38 2.18
C CYS A 24 -6.91 17.63 3.68
N LYS A 25 -6.09 18.53 4.21
CA LYS A 25 -6.14 18.91 5.63
C LYS A 25 -7.55 19.42 5.96
N HIS A 26 -8.14 18.91 7.03
CA HIS A 26 -9.50 19.22 7.52
C HIS A 26 -10.68 18.64 6.72
N THR A 27 -10.48 18.09 5.51
CA THR A 27 -11.56 17.47 4.72
C THR A 27 -11.39 15.98 4.48
N GLY A 28 -10.23 15.42 4.84
CA GLY A 28 -9.97 13.98 4.78
C GLY A 28 -9.40 13.54 3.44
N ILE A 29 -9.64 12.28 3.07
CA ILE A 29 -9.16 11.69 1.81
C ILE A 29 -10.29 11.81 0.79
N LEU A 30 -9.99 12.38 -0.38
CA LEU A 30 -10.93 12.60 -1.46
C LEU A 30 -10.51 11.82 -2.69
N SER A 31 -11.43 11.11 -3.34
CA SER A 31 -11.22 10.54 -4.66
C SER A 31 -11.02 11.66 -5.68
N ARG A 32 -10.19 11.43 -6.71
CA ARG A 32 -9.96 12.42 -7.76
C ARG A 32 -11.20 12.64 -8.65
N ASN A 33 -12.08 11.66 -8.72
CA ASN A 33 -13.38 11.77 -9.37
C ASN A 33 -14.45 12.06 -8.31
N GLN A 34 -15.04 13.25 -8.36
CA GLN A 34 -16.10 13.67 -7.43
C GLN A 34 -17.50 13.55 -8.08
N SER A 35 -17.67 12.63 -9.04
CA SER A 35 -18.96 12.38 -9.69
C SER A 35 -20.00 11.82 -8.72
N HIS A 36 -21.27 11.86 -9.11
CA HIS A 36 -22.42 11.36 -8.35
C HIS A 36 -22.53 9.81 -8.35
N ALA A 37 -21.41 9.09 -8.28
CA ALA A 37 -21.46 7.65 -8.07
C ALA A 37 -22.17 7.35 -6.74
N SER A 38 -23.01 6.32 -6.73
CA SER A 38 -23.69 5.86 -5.52
C SER A 38 -23.29 4.42 -5.22
N PHE A 39 -23.84 3.83 -4.15
CA PHE A 39 -23.72 2.40 -3.88
C PHE A 39 -24.85 1.56 -4.48
N ASP A 40 -25.74 2.17 -5.29
CA ASP A 40 -26.79 1.43 -6.00
C ASP A 40 -26.17 0.71 -7.21
N PRO A 41 -26.06 -0.63 -7.19
CA PRO A 41 -25.44 -1.39 -8.27
C PRO A 41 -26.28 -1.39 -9.55
N CYS A 42 -27.55 -0.95 -9.51
CA CYS A 42 -28.42 -0.85 -10.68
C CYS A 42 -28.15 0.39 -11.52
N LEU A 43 -27.41 1.39 -11.00
CA LEU A 43 -27.06 2.59 -11.76
C LEU A 43 -25.85 2.35 -12.67
N PRO A 44 -25.92 2.64 -13.98
CA PRO A 44 -24.80 2.48 -14.90
C PRO A 44 -23.54 3.24 -14.49
N GLU A 45 -23.70 4.43 -13.91
CA GLU A 45 -22.60 5.27 -13.43
C GLU A 45 -21.86 4.61 -12.26
N THR A 46 -22.59 3.92 -11.38
CA THR A 46 -22.02 3.13 -10.27
C THR A 46 -21.22 1.96 -10.83
N GLN A 47 -21.77 1.20 -11.77
CA GLN A 47 -21.09 0.06 -12.39
C GLN A 47 -19.80 0.48 -13.10
N GLN A 48 -19.86 1.57 -13.90
CA GLN A 48 -18.69 2.09 -14.59
C GLN A 48 -17.63 2.62 -13.61
N SER A 49 -18.04 3.31 -12.54
CA SER A 49 -17.12 3.84 -11.53
C SER A 49 -16.44 2.70 -10.74
N ILE A 50 -17.13 1.59 -10.46
CA ILE A 50 -16.54 0.38 -9.87
C ILE A 50 -15.59 -0.29 -10.87
N GLN A 51 -15.97 -0.42 -12.14
CA GLN A 51 -15.11 -1.02 -13.16
C GLN A 51 -13.80 -0.23 -13.33
N ASN A 52 -13.89 1.10 -13.36
CA ASN A 52 -12.72 1.99 -13.36
C ASN A 52 -11.91 1.88 -12.06
N HIS A 53 -12.56 1.63 -10.91
CA HIS A 53 -11.88 1.44 -9.62
C HIS A 53 -11.05 0.15 -9.58
N LEU A 54 -11.58 -0.92 -10.17
CA LEU A 54 -10.94 -2.24 -10.19
C LEU A 54 -9.86 -2.36 -11.26
N ASP A 55 -9.93 -1.58 -12.33
CA ASP A 55 -8.87 -1.50 -13.34
C ASP A 55 -7.73 -0.59 -12.87
N TRP A 56 -6.76 -1.17 -12.16
CA TRP A 56 -5.61 -0.46 -11.61
C TRP A 56 -4.64 0.07 -12.68
N ALA A 57 -4.79 -0.35 -13.94
CA ALA A 57 -4.04 0.20 -15.07
C ALA A 57 -4.78 1.40 -15.72
N SER A 58 -6.05 1.61 -15.38
CA SER A 58 -6.85 2.70 -15.91
C SER A 58 -6.33 4.07 -15.45
N ARG A 59 -6.31 5.02 -16.38
CA ARG A 59 -6.03 6.44 -16.09
C ARG A 59 -7.28 7.21 -15.68
N GLU A 60 -8.45 6.60 -15.80
CA GLU A 60 -9.72 7.21 -15.43
C GLU A 60 -9.93 7.07 -13.91
N PRO A 61 -9.98 8.19 -13.16
CA PRO A 61 -10.14 8.12 -11.72
C PRO A 61 -11.55 7.63 -11.36
N SER A 62 -11.62 6.70 -10.41
CA SER A 62 -12.89 6.27 -9.82
C SER A 62 -13.34 7.24 -8.73
N ALA A 63 -14.66 7.28 -8.50
CA ALA A 63 -15.23 8.03 -7.38
C ALA A 63 -15.07 7.33 -6.02
N PHE A 64 -14.71 6.04 -6.02
CA PHE A 64 -14.50 5.26 -4.81
C PHE A 64 -13.07 5.40 -4.26
N ILE A 65 -12.93 5.20 -2.95
CA ILE A 65 -11.64 5.15 -2.24
C ILE A 65 -11.53 3.77 -1.61
N SER A 66 -10.57 2.96 -2.07
CA SER A 66 -10.26 1.66 -1.50
C SER A 66 -9.51 1.79 -0.17
N HIS A 67 -9.71 0.83 0.73
CA HIS A 67 -8.80 0.57 1.84
C HIS A 67 -8.49 -0.93 1.78
N GLU A 68 -7.27 -1.33 2.13
CA GLU A 68 -6.85 -2.73 2.12
C GLU A 68 -6.54 -3.16 3.56
N ASP A 69 -6.91 -4.39 3.89
CA ASP A 69 -6.45 -5.03 5.12
C ASP A 69 -4.94 -5.27 4.98
N VAL A 70 -4.15 -4.43 5.65
CA VAL A 70 -2.69 -4.56 5.63
C VAL A 70 -2.21 -5.27 6.89
N VAL A 71 -1.19 -6.12 6.73
CA VAL A 71 -0.46 -6.68 7.88
C VAL A 71 0.86 -5.93 8.00
N ILE A 72 1.03 -5.19 9.09
CA ILE A 72 2.29 -4.54 9.42
C ILE A 72 3.07 -5.48 10.35
N MET A 73 4.25 -5.89 9.91
CA MET A 73 5.16 -6.72 10.70
C MET A 73 6.31 -5.88 11.23
N GLU A 74 6.56 -5.97 12.54
CA GLU A 74 7.75 -5.41 13.15
C GLU A 74 8.85 -6.47 13.15
N ILE A 75 9.99 -6.15 12.54
CA ILE A 75 11.13 -7.06 12.38
C ILE A 75 12.30 -6.56 13.24
N ASP A 76 12.70 -7.33 14.24
CA ASP A 76 13.90 -7.09 15.02
C ASP A 76 15.13 -7.72 14.38
N ILE A 77 16.00 -6.85 13.87
CA ILE A 77 17.22 -7.27 13.18
C ILE A 77 18.38 -7.61 14.11
N ARG A 78 18.28 -7.33 15.42
CA ARG A 78 19.36 -7.53 16.40
C ARG A 78 19.62 -9.01 16.68
N GLU A 79 18.56 -9.82 16.71
CA GLU A 79 18.62 -11.26 17.04
C GLU A 79 18.93 -12.15 15.82
N GLY A 80 18.87 -11.60 14.60
CA GLY A 80 18.88 -12.40 13.36
C GLY A 80 20.07 -12.19 12.43
N HIS A 81 21.08 -11.41 12.83
CA HIS A 81 22.18 -10.97 11.98
C HIS A 81 22.93 -12.10 11.25
N GLU A 82 22.99 -13.30 11.82
CA GLU A 82 23.74 -14.43 11.25
C GLU A 82 22.93 -15.25 10.23
N MET A 83 21.60 -15.32 10.37
CA MET A 83 20.75 -16.16 9.50
C MET A 83 19.99 -15.38 8.43
N ALA A 84 19.84 -14.05 8.58
CA ALA A 84 19.20 -13.18 7.62
C ALA A 84 20.24 -12.29 6.92
N GLN A 85 20.35 -12.44 5.61
CA GLN A 85 21.16 -11.54 4.79
C GLN A 85 20.28 -10.37 4.35
N TYR A 86 20.59 -9.16 4.77
CA TYR A 86 19.85 -7.97 4.35
C TYR A 86 20.76 -6.77 4.09
N ARG A 87 20.37 -5.89 3.17
CA ARG A 87 21.16 -4.72 2.77
C ARG A 87 20.24 -3.53 2.46
N ASN A 88 20.67 -2.33 2.84
CA ASN A 88 20.03 -1.11 2.37
C ASN A 88 20.20 -1.01 0.85
N ILE A 89 19.11 -0.80 0.12
CA ILE A 89 19.08 -0.89 -1.34
C ILE A 89 19.99 0.15 -2.01
N ARG A 90 20.06 1.37 -1.47
CA ARG A 90 20.94 2.43 -2.00
C ARG A 90 22.41 2.06 -1.92
N ARG A 91 22.84 1.53 -0.77
CA ARG A 91 24.23 1.07 -0.57
C ARG A 91 24.56 -0.10 -1.49
N LEU A 92 23.59 -0.98 -1.75
CA LEU A 92 23.77 -2.07 -2.70
C LEU A 92 23.88 -1.54 -4.13
N ALA A 93 22.93 -0.71 -4.57
CA ALA A 93 22.93 -0.09 -5.90
C ALA A 93 24.23 0.66 -6.19
N HIS A 94 24.70 1.48 -5.25
CA HIS A 94 25.97 2.21 -5.36
C HIS A 94 27.15 1.25 -5.54
N ARG A 95 27.25 0.18 -4.73
CA ARG A 95 28.34 -0.82 -4.87
C ARG A 95 28.29 -1.59 -6.18
N CYS A 96 27.10 -1.80 -6.73
CA CYS A 96 26.90 -2.46 -8.00
C CYS A 96 27.02 -1.52 -9.22
N GLY A 97 27.24 -0.22 -9.01
CA GLY A 97 27.28 0.76 -10.10
C GLY A 97 25.93 0.97 -10.80
N ILE A 98 24.82 0.63 -10.12
CA ILE A 98 23.47 0.76 -10.68
C ILE A 98 23.01 2.20 -10.52
N TRP A 99 22.71 2.85 -11.64
CA TRP A 99 22.07 4.16 -11.65
C TRP A 99 20.59 4.04 -11.27
N ALA A 100 20.14 4.92 -10.38
CA ALA A 100 18.74 5.04 -9.99
C ALA A 100 18.24 6.47 -10.28
N PRO A 101 17.04 6.64 -10.87
CA PRO A 101 16.42 7.96 -11.02
C PRO A 101 16.30 8.68 -9.68
N GLN A 102 16.45 10.02 -9.65
CA GLN A 102 16.46 10.81 -8.41
C GLN A 102 15.25 10.56 -7.50
N ARG A 103 14.05 10.37 -8.08
CA ARG A 103 12.83 10.07 -7.33
C ARG A 103 12.92 8.70 -6.63
N ALA A 104 13.31 7.66 -7.37
CA ALA A 104 13.50 6.31 -6.83
C ALA A 104 14.65 6.28 -5.80
N TRP A 105 15.72 7.04 -6.05
CA TRP A 105 16.75 7.25 -5.06
C TRP A 105 16.14 7.84 -3.80
N ASN A 106 15.48 8.99 -3.85
CA ASN A 106 14.88 9.66 -2.69
C ASN A 106 13.94 8.76 -1.87
N ASN A 107 13.08 8.00 -2.54
CA ASN A 107 12.10 7.14 -1.87
C ASN A 107 12.73 5.90 -1.19
N SER A 108 13.88 5.42 -1.71
CA SER A 108 14.55 4.22 -1.20
C SER A 108 15.46 4.44 0.01
N LYS A 109 15.42 5.61 0.66
CA LYS A 109 16.30 5.94 1.81
C LYS A 109 16.18 4.93 2.96
N HIS A 110 14.96 4.50 3.20
CA HIS A 110 14.57 3.65 4.32
C HIS A 110 14.28 2.22 3.89
N GLU A 111 14.58 1.88 2.63
CA GLU A 111 14.28 0.58 2.05
C GLU A 111 15.45 -0.40 2.26
N TRP A 112 15.11 -1.59 2.74
CA TRP A 112 16.03 -2.68 3.02
C TRP A 112 15.55 -3.94 2.31
N LEU A 113 16.49 -4.60 1.63
CA LEU A 113 16.24 -5.86 0.96
C LEU A 113 16.67 -7.00 1.86
N PHE A 114 15.80 -7.98 2.06
CA PHE A 114 16.14 -9.28 2.65
C PHE A 114 16.35 -10.30 1.55
N LEU A 115 17.44 -11.05 1.62
CA LEU A 115 17.77 -12.11 0.68
C LEU A 115 17.15 -13.42 1.16
N HIS A 116 16.38 -14.06 0.29
CA HIS A 116 15.67 -15.34 0.48
C HIS A 116 14.55 -15.37 1.53
N ARG A 117 14.79 -14.89 2.76
CA ARG A 117 13.79 -14.97 3.85
C ARG A 117 14.03 -14.00 4.99
N VAL A 118 12.96 -13.72 5.74
CA VAL A 118 12.99 -13.21 7.12
C VAL A 118 12.57 -14.36 8.04
N PRO A 119 13.46 -14.88 8.90
CA PRO A 119 13.09 -15.87 9.91
C PRO A 119 11.96 -15.40 10.84
N GLU A 120 11.05 -16.31 11.19
CA GLU A 120 9.88 -16.00 12.02
C GLU A 120 10.24 -15.40 13.38
N TYR A 121 11.31 -15.89 14.03
CA TYR A 121 11.75 -15.36 15.32
C TYR A 121 12.24 -13.90 15.26
N MET A 122 12.53 -13.37 14.08
CA MET A 122 12.84 -11.94 13.90
C MET A 122 11.57 -11.09 13.85
N ILE A 123 10.39 -11.68 13.65
CA ILE A 123 9.12 -10.97 13.63
C ILE A 123 8.64 -10.85 15.07
N VAL A 124 8.77 -9.67 15.65
CA VAL A 124 8.43 -9.43 17.06
C VAL A 124 6.97 -9.08 17.26
N ARG A 125 6.28 -8.62 16.20
CA ARG A 125 4.88 -8.24 16.26
C ARG A 125 4.18 -8.35 14.91
N TYR A 126 2.93 -8.81 14.96
CA TYR A 126 1.95 -8.67 13.90
C TYR A 126 0.94 -7.62 14.32
N CYS A 127 0.78 -6.59 13.50
CA CYS A 127 -0.38 -5.74 13.53
C CYS A 127 -1.21 -6.09 12.30
N THR A 128 -2.29 -6.83 12.50
CA THR A 128 -3.38 -6.81 11.53
C THR A 128 -4.10 -5.51 11.76
N VAL A 129 -4.07 -4.72 10.71
CA VAL A 129 -4.51 -3.35 10.73
C VAL A 129 -5.89 -3.40 10.10
N ILE A 130 -6.84 -3.89 10.92
CA ILE A 130 -8.25 -4.13 10.57
C ILE A 130 -8.97 -2.80 10.53
#